data_AF-A0A1B1AK76-F1
#
_entry.id   AF-A0A1B1AK76-F1
#
_cell.length_a   1.000
_cell.length_b   1.000
_cell.length_c   1.000
_cell.angle_alpha   90.00
_cell.angle_beta   90.00
_cell.angle_gamma   90.00
#
_symmetry.space_group_name_H-M   'P 1'
#
loop_
_entity.id
_entity.type
_entity.pdbx_description
1 polymer ?
#
loop_
_entity_poly.entity_id
_entity_poly.type
_entity_poly.pdbx_seq_one_letter_code
_entity_poly.pdbx_strand_id
1 'polypeptide(L)'
;MSSDHGVSRSPKAMALTLKYQDSDEHLLRRLGQAVVLQWDELPDALQDVLIDQAAGVADREDAPHEAADFERFIRGVKAKAV
;
A
#
# COMPACT_ATOMS: atom_id res chain seq x y z
N MET A 1 -3.02 -19.90 -34.14
CA MET A 1 -1.74 -19.80 -33.40
C MET A 1 -2.00 -18.87 -32.23
N SER A 2 -1.80 -19.39 -31.02
CA SER A 2 -2.32 -18.86 -29.77
C SER A 2 -1.65 -17.54 -29.37
N SER A 3 -2.45 -16.55 -28.99
CA SER A 3 -1.98 -15.35 -28.30
C SER A 3 -1.52 -15.72 -26.90
N ASP A 4 -0.22 -15.58 -26.66
CA ASP A 4 0.42 -15.70 -25.35
C ASP A 4 -0.17 -14.62 -24.43
N HIS A 5 -1.18 -14.99 -23.65
CA HIS A 5 -1.71 -14.14 -22.59
C HIS A 5 -0.66 -14.16 -21.48
N GLY A 6 0.21 -13.15 -21.48
CA GLY A 6 1.22 -12.95 -20.45
C GLY A 6 0.60 -13.23 -19.08
N VAL A 7 1.15 -14.22 -18.39
CA VAL A 7 0.70 -14.64 -17.07
C VAL A 7 0.59 -13.40 -16.18
N SER A 8 -0.65 -13.01 -15.86
CA SER A 8 -0.91 -11.97 -14.88
C SER A 8 -0.33 -12.48 -13.56
N ARG A 9 0.89 -12.04 -13.22
CA ARG A 9 1.48 -12.38 -11.94
C ARG A 9 0.62 -11.67 -10.90
N SER A 10 -0.01 -12.46 -10.03
CA SER A 10 -0.70 -11.93 -8.86
C SER A 10 0.24 -10.97 -8.13
N PRO A 11 -0.25 -9.79 -7.69
CA PRO A 11 0.51 -8.90 -6.83
C PRO A 11 1.09 -9.68 -5.65
N LYS A 12 2.33 -9.35 -5.27
CA LYS A 12 3.01 -9.93 -4.11
C LYS A 12 3.81 -8.82 -3.43
N ALA A 13 3.82 -8.82 -2.10
CA ALA A 13 4.70 -7.95 -1.35
C ALA A 13 6.16 -8.29 -1.67
N MET A 14 6.99 -7.27 -1.78
CA MET A 14 8.41 -7.37 -2.11
C MET A 14 9.23 -6.60 -1.06
N ALA A 15 10.42 -7.10 -0.74
CA ALA A 15 11.36 -6.37 0.11
C ALA A 15 12.01 -5.21 -0.66
N LEU A 16 11.21 -4.16 -0.93
CA LEU A 16 11.61 -2.96 -1.66
C LEU A 16 11.36 -1.73 -0.78
N THR A 17 12.32 -0.80 -0.81
CA THR A 17 12.16 0.53 -0.19
C THR A 17 12.15 1.58 -1.28
N LEU A 18 11.20 2.52 -1.19
CA LEU A 18 11.13 3.64 -2.12
C LEU A 18 12.13 4.73 -1.71
N LYS A 19 12.97 5.18 -2.64
CA LYS A 19 13.86 6.33 -2.44
C LYS A 19 13.25 7.56 -3.10
N TYR A 20 13.08 8.64 -2.35
CA TYR A 20 12.55 9.91 -2.84
C TYR A 20 13.19 11.09 -2.08
N GLN A 21 13.07 12.31 -2.61
CA GLN A 21 13.58 13.52 -1.97
C GLN A 21 12.61 14.04 -0.90
N ASP A 22 13.12 14.71 0.11
CA ASP A 22 12.32 15.38 1.16
C ASP A 22 11.24 16.30 0.59
N SER A 23 11.56 17.02 -0.48
CA SER A 23 10.62 17.91 -1.17
C SER A 23 9.41 17.17 -1.74
N ASP A 24 9.53 15.87 -2.02
CA ASP A 24 8.53 15.06 -2.71
C ASP A 24 7.64 14.27 -1.74
N GLU A 25 7.91 14.33 -0.44
CA GLU A 25 7.15 13.57 0.58
C GLU A 25 5.65 13.87 0.54
N HIS A 26 5.28 15.11 0.22
CA HIS A 26 3.88 15.52 0.05
C HIS A 26 3.18 14.75 -1.08
N LEU A 27 3.90 14.33 -2.12
CA LEU A 27 3.36 13.53 -3.22
C LEU A 27 3.07 12.11 -2.75
N LEU A 28 4.02 11.49 -2.02
CA LEU A 28 3.82 10.15 -1.44
C LEU A 28 2.62 10.14 -0.49
N ARG A 29 2.49 11.16 0.37
CA ARG A 29 1.33 11.29 1.27
C ARG A 29 0.01 11.40 0.52
N ARG A 30 -0.06 12.19 -0.56
CA ARG A 30 -1.28 12.32 -1.38
C ARG A 30 -1.63 11.03 -2.13
N LEU A 31 -0.62 10.30 -2.62
CA LEU A 31 -0.83 8.98 -3.24
C LEU A 31 -1.35 7.96 -2.21
N GLY A 32 -0.76 7.92 -1.01
CA GLY A 32 -1.23 7.06 0.07
C GLY A 32 -2.68 7.37 0.46
N GLN A 33 -3.04 8.65 0.56
CA GLN A 33 -4.43 9.07 0.79
C GLN A 33 -5.38 8.59 -0.31
N ALA A 34 -5.00 8.75 -1.58
CA ALA A 34 -5.82 8.29 -2.70
C ALA A 34 -6.05 6.76 -2.68
N VAL A 35 -5.02 5.98 -2.34
CA VAL A 35 -5.15 4.52 -2.18
C VAL A 35 -6.12 4.17 -1.05
N VAL A 36 -6.00 4.83 0.11
CA VAL A 36 -6.90 4.61 1.26
C VAL A 36 -8.35 4.98 0.94
N LEU A 37 -8.58 6.05 0.17
CA LEU A 37 -9.91 6.47 -0.26
C LEU A 37 -10.57 5.49 -1.24
N GLN A 38 -9.77 4.74 -2.00
CA GLN A 38 -10.24 3.73 -2.95
C GLN A 38 -10.21 2.31 -2.36
N TRP A 39 -9.89 2.16 -1.07
CA TRP A 39 -9.54 0.87 -0.48
C TRP A 39 -10.60 -0.21 -0.69
N ASP A 40 -11.89 0.12 -0.57
CA ASP A 40 -13.00 -0.84 -0.74
C ASP A 40 -13.22 -1.28 -2.19
N GLU A 41 -12.70 -0.54 -3.15
CA GLU A 41 -12.76 -0.90 -4.57
C GLU A 41 -11.60 -1.83 -4.98
N LEU A 42 -10.60 -1.99 -4.10
CA LEU A 42 -9.48 -2.90 -4.35
C LEU A 42 -9.89 -4.34 -4.03
N PRO A 43 -9.47 -5.33 -4.85
CA PRO A 43 -9.66 -6.74 -4.50
C PRO A 43 -9.01 -7.08 -3.15
N ASP A 44 -9.65 -7.91 -2.33
CA ASP A 44 -9.15 -8.31 -1.00
C ASP A 44 -7.70 -8.80 -1.06
N ALA A 45 -7.36 -9.65 -2.03
CA ALA A 45 -5.99 -10.15 -2.20
C ALA A 45 -4.97 -9.05 -2.48
N LEU A 46 -5.38 -7.93 -3.09
CA LEU A 46 -4.51 -6.77 -3.29
C LEU A 46 -4.43 -5.92 -2.02
N GLN A 47 -5.51 -5.80 -1.26
CA GLN A 47 -5.50 -5.14 0.05
C GLN A 47 -4.50 -5.82 1.00
N ASP A 48 -4.54 -7.16 1.07
CA ASP A 48 -3.60 -7.96 1.86
C ASP A 48 -2.15 -7.72 1.44
N VAL A 49 -1.89 -7.75 0.13
CA VAL A 49 -0.55 -7.47 -0.43
C VAL A 49 -0.06 -6.07 -0.09
N LEU A 50 -0.93 -5.06 -0.10
CA LEU A 50 -0.57 -3.69 0.24
C LEU A 50 -0.28 -3.53 1.75
N ILE A 51 -0.99 -4.25 2.61
CA ILE A 51 -0.73 -4.30 4.06
C ILE A 51 0.64 -4.95 4.32
N ASP A 52 0.88 -6.13 3.74
CA ASP A 52 2.15 -6.85 3.87
C ASP A 52 3.31 -6.02 3.32
N GLN A 53 3.10 -5.35 2.19
CA GLN A 53 4.09 -4.45 1.61
C GLN A 53 4.39 -3.29 2.55
N ALA A 54 3.37 -2.61 3.08
CA ALA A 54 3.54 -1.46 3.98
C ALA A 54 4.32 -1.83 5.25
N ALA A 55 4.07 -3.01 5.82
CA ALA A 55 4.81 -3.51 6.97
C ALA A 55 6.27 -3.88 6.67
N GLY A 56 6.62 -4.08 5.39
CA GLY A 56 7.97 -4.41 4.94
C GLY A 56 8.76 -3.23 4.36
N VAL A 57 8.12 -2.08 4.13
CA VAL A 57 8.82 -0.89 3.62
C VAL A 57 9.50 -0.17 4.79
N ALA A 58 10.82 -0.07 4.74
CA ALA A 58 11.55 0.84 5.64
C ALA A 58 11.09 2.28 5.42
N ASP A 59 10.57 2.93 6.46
CA ASP A 59 10.22 4.34 6.46
C ASP A 59 11.43 5.19 6.88
N ARG A 60 11.37 6.49 6.60
CA ARG A 60 12.39 7.47 6.99
C ARG A 60 12.46 7.64 8.51
N GLU A 61 11.29 7.70 9.15
CA GLU A 61 11.18 7.74 10.61
C GLU A 61 10.90 6.32 11.08
N ASP A 62 11.95 5.61 11.50
CA ASP A 62 11.88 4.21 11.89
C ASP A 62 11.13 4.07 13.23
N ALA A 63 9.80 4.04 13.14
CA ALA A 63 8.90 3.73 14.23
C ALA A 63 8.47 2.25 14.12
N PRO A 64 8.46 1.48 15.23
CA PRO A 64 7.96 0.11 15.20
C PRO A 64 6.54 0.05 14.65
N HIS A 65 6.31 -0.86 13.69
CA HIS A 65 5.02 -1.08 13.05
C HIS A 65 4.86 -2.54 12.66
N GLU A 66 3.63 -3.04 12.69
CA GLU A 66 3.25 -4.37 12.19
C GLU A 66 2.05 -4.26 11.24
N ALA A 67 1.77 -5.31 10.46
CA ALA A 67 0.63 -5.37 9.54
C ALA A 67 -0.71 -4.96 10.22
N ALA A 68 -0.91 -5.39 11.47
CA ALA A 68 -2.10 -5.08 12.26
C ALA A 68 -2.30 -3.58 12.53
N ASP A 69 -1.22 -2.79 12.56
CA ASP A 69 -1.31 -1.33 12.74
C ASP A 69 -1.91 -0.66 11.50
N PHE A 70 -1.52 -1.12 10.31
CA PHE A 70 -2.05 -0.63 9.04
C PHE A 70 -3.53 -1.04 8.85
N GLU A 71 -3.89 -2.27 9.19
CA GLU A 71 -5.29 -2.71 9.20
C GLU A 71 -6.16 -1.82 10.09
N ARG A 72 -5.68 -1.54 11.31
CA ARG A 72 -6.40 -0.67 12.27
C ARG A 72 -6.49 0.76 11.74
N PHE A 73 -5.41 1.28 11.18
CA PHE A 73 -5.37 2.61 10.58
C PHE A 73 -6.43 2.74 9.49
N ILE A 74 -6.44 1.84 8.50
CA ILE A 74 -7.38 1.87 7.37
C ILE A 74 -8.83 1.82 7.87
N ARG A 75 -9.16 0.90 8.79
CA ARG A 75 -10.51 0.83 9.38
C ARG A 75 -10.89 2.13 10.10
N GLY A 76 -9.96 2.75 10.81
CA GLY A 76 -10.19 3.96 11.58
C GLY A 76 -10.37 5.22 10.74
N VAL A 77 -9.59 5.39 9.67
CA VAL A 77 -9.68 6.58 8.80
C VAL A 77 -10.88 6.50 7.86
N LYS A 78 -11.24 5.30 7.37
CA LYS A 78 -12.43 5.11 6.55
C LYS A 78 -13.72 5.44 7.30
N ALA A 79 -13.79 5.16 8.60
CA ALA A 79 -14.92 5.54 9.44
C ALA A 79 -15.11 7.07 9.59
N LYS A 80 -14.11 7.87 9.18
CA LYS A 80 -14.07 9.33 9.33
C LYS A 80 -13.94 10.08 8.01
N ALA A 81 -13.83 9.37 6.89
CA ALA A 81 -13.80 10.00 5.56
C ALA A 81 -15.19 10.60 5.29
N VAL A 82 -15.21 11.87 4.87
CA VAL A 82 -16.41 12.67 4.58
C VAL A 82 -16.50 12.91 3.08
#